data_AF-A0A401TXU3-F1
#
_entry.id   AF-A0A401TXU3-F1
#
_cell.length_a   1.000
_cell.length_b   1.000
_cell.length_c   1.000
_cell.angle_alpha   90.00
_cell.angle_beta   90.00
_cell.angle_gamma   90.00
#
_symmetry.space_group_name_H-M   'P 1'
#
loop_
_entity.id
_entity.type
_entity.pdbx_description
1 polymer ?
#
loop_
_entity_poly.entity_id
_entity_poly.type
_entity_poly.pdbx_seq_one_letter_code
_entity_poly.pdbx_strand_id
1 'polypeptide(L)'
;MLKDKPISAIYLPNGTPLKPGERVVQAEYAETLKYIADHGDNALYQGPLGDILVDYMKKNGGFIAQEDLATYKTVERQPIRCDYRGWEILGPPPPAASGVHITEMLNILEGYDIARLGFGTTETIHYLAEVLKIAFADREAASGDPAYINVPVEQLTSKAYAEERRRAIDPDRAQAWGAGVTQLESAHTTHMTAADAFGNV
;
A
#
# COMPACT_ATOMS: atom_id res chain seq x y z
N MET A 1 -13.64 -19.05 2.71
CA MET A 1 -13.95 -19.52 4.07
C MET A 1 -14.39 -20.98 4.09
N LEU A 2 -15.52 -21.40 3.49
CA LEU A 2 -16.04 -22.79 3.60
C LEU A 2 -15.05 -23.93 3.29
N LYS A 3 -14.04 -23.69 2.44
CA LYS A 3 -13.00 -24.68 2.09
C LYS A 3 -11.88 -24.80 3.13
N ASP A 4 -11.77 -23.81 4.02
CA ASP A 4 -10.77 -23.75 5.08
C ASP A 4 -11.45 -24.12 6.41
N LYS A 5 -11.18 -25.32 6.89
CA LYS A 5 -11.81 -25.87 8.11
C LYS A 5 -11.44 -25.04 9.36
N PRO A 6 -10.17 -24.70 9.61
CA PRO A 6 -9.79 -23.81 10.72
C PRO A 6 -10.54 -22.48 10.73
N ILE A 7 -10.57 -21.76 9.60
CA ILE A 7 -11.26 -20.46 9.51
C ILE A 7 -12.78 -20.63 9.67
N SER A 8 -13.35 -21.67 9.07
CA SER A 8 -14.79 -21.93 9.17
C SER A 8 -15.23 -22.26 10.60
N ALA A 9 -14.41 -22.94 11.39
CA ALA A 9 -14.73 -23.23 12.78
C ALA A 9 -14.90 -21.96 13.64
N ILE A 10 -14.20 -20.88 13.28
CA ILE A 10 -14.26 -19.59 13.98
C ILE A 10 -15.42 -18.74 13.48
N TYR A 11 -15.53 -18.56 12.16
CA TYR A 11 -16.43 -17.56 11.57
C TYR A 11 -17.75 -18.11 11.04
N LEU A 12 -17.84 -19.44 10.86
CA LEU A 12 -19.01 -20.15 10.36
C LEU A 12 -19.45 -21.27 11.33
N PRO A 13 -19.70 -21.00 12.63
CA PRO A 13 -20.13 -22.04 13.55
C PRO A 13 -21.43 -22.68 13.03
N ASN A 14 -21.49 -24.01 13.05
CA ASN A 14 -22.58 -24.80 12.46
C ASN A 14 -22.80 -24.58 10.95
N GLY A 15 -21.78 -24.10 10.23
CA GLY A 15 -21.84 -23.84 8.80
C GLY A 15 -22.54 -22.53 8.41
N THR A 16 -22.91 -21.70 9.39
CA THR A 16 -23.58 -20.42 9.18
C THR A 16 -22.71 -19.26 9.64
N PRO A 17 -22.61 -18.14 8.89
CA PRO A 17 -21.87 -16.97 9.33
C PRO A 17 -22.39 -16.41 10.66
N LEU A 18 -21.44 -15.96 11.48
CA LEU A 18 -21.76 -15.21 12.69
C LEU A 18 -22.59 -13.95 12.37
N LYS A 19 -23.52 -13.61 13.25
CA LYS A 19 -24.41 -12.45 13.15
C LYS A 19 -23.87 -11.26 13.97
N PRO A 20 -24.25 -10.02 13.61
CA PRO A 20 -23.94 -8.86 14.43
C PRO A 20 -24.36 -9.05 15.89
N GLY A 21 -23.45 -8.73 16.82
CA GLY A 21 -23.65 -8.92 18.26
C GLY A 21 -23.23 -10.29 18.81
N GLU A 22 -22.94 -11.27 17.95
CA GLU A 22 -22.40 -12.55 18.39
C GLU A 22 -20.93 -12.43 18.79
N ARG A 23 -20.52 -13.21 19.80
CA ARG A 23 -19.16 -13.18 20.34
C ARG A 23 -18.24 -14.07 19.51
N VAL A 24 -17.19 -13.48 18.93
CA VAL A 24 -16.08 -14.23 18.32
C VAL A 24 -15.05 -14.56 19.40
N VAL A 25 -14.63 -15.82 19.49
CA VAL A 25 -13.56 -16.27 20.39
C VAL A 25 -12.46 -16.95 19.57
N GLN A 26 -11.23 -16.44 19.67
CA GLN A 26 -10.07 -16.97 18.95
C GLN A 26 -8.99 -17.39 19.96
N ALA A 27 -9.24 -18.47 20.70
CA ALA A 27 -8.36 -18.90 21.80
C ALA A 27 -6.95 -19.29 21.31
N GLU A 28 -6.84 -20.01 20.19
CA GLU A 28 -5.54 -20.38 19.59
C GLU A 28 -4.74 -19.15 19.13
N TYR A 29 -5.44 -18.14 18.59
CA TYR A 29 -4.81 -16.87 18.23
C TYR A 29 -4.34 -16.11 19.47
N ALA A 30 -5.11 -16.14 20.57
CA ALA A 30 -4.68 -15.55 21.84
C ALA A 30 -3.42 -16.22 22.40
N GLU A 31 -3.29 -17.55 22.30
CA GLU A 31 -2.06 -18.26 22.69
C GLU A 31 -0.88 -17.88 21.77
N THR A 32 -1.14 -17.71 20.47
CA THR A 32 -0.13 -17.21 19.51
C THR A 32 0.37 -15.82 19.91
N LEU A 33 -0.54 -14.89 20.23
CA LEU A 33 -0.20 -13.54 20.65
C LEU A 33 0.57 -13.50 21.98
N LYS A 34 0.20 -14.35 22.95
CA LYS A 34 0.97 -14.50 24.20
C LYS A 34 2.38 -14.99 23.93
N TYR A 35 2.52 -16.01 23.07
CA TYR A 35 3.82 -16.56 22.75
C TYR A 35 4.73 -15.52 22.06
N ILE A 36 4.18 -14.71 21.14
CA ILE A 36 4.89 -13.58 20.52
C ILE A 36 5.25 -12.51 21.57
N ALA A 37 4.36 -12.21 22.51
CA ALA A 37 4.65 -11.25 23.58
C ALA A 37 5.83 -11.69 24.47
N ASP A 38 5.96 -13.00 24.73
CA ASP A 38 7.01 -13.57 25.58
C ASP A 38 8.35 -13.76 24.85
N HIS A 39 8.34 -14.01 23.53
CA HIS A 39 9.53 -14.41 22.76
C HIS A 39 9.92 -13.43 21.64
N GLY A 40 9.13 -12.38 21.43
CA GLY A 40 9.31 -11.43 20.35
C GLY A 40 9.06 -12.04 18.96
N ASP A 41 9.68 -11.44 17.94
CA ASP A 41 9.59 -11.82 16.54
C ASP A 41 10.23 -13.19 16.23
N ASN A 42 11.24 -13.58 17.00
CA ASN A 42 11.86 -14.91 16.91
C ASN A 42 10.86 -16.05 17.08
N ALA A 43 9.73 -15.82 17.74
CA ALA A 43 8.62 -16.77 17.82
C ALA A 43 8.19 -17.31 16.44
N LEU A 44 8.22 -16.44 15.42
CA LEU A 44 7.89 -16.75 14.04
C LEU A 44 9.13 -17.06 13.20
N TYR A 45 10.16 -16.21 13.24
CA TYR A 45 11.26 -16.31 12.26
C TYR A 45 12.24 -17.45 12.54
N GLN A 46 12.39 -17.87 13.80
CA GLN A 46 13.31 -18.93 14.22
C GLN A 46 12.68 -19.88 15.25
N GLY A 47 11.37 -19.79 15.43
CA GLY A 47 10.64 -20.42 16.52
C GLY A 47 9.49 -21.31 16.06
N PRO A 48 8.77 -21.91 17.03
CA PRO A 48 7.75 -22.92 16.74
C PRO A 48 6.59 -22.43 15.86
N LEU A 49 6.28 -21.12 15.86
CA LEU A 49 5.23 -20.59 14.98
C LEU A 49 5.66 -20.63 13.50
N GLY A 50 6.96 -20.43 13.23
CA GLY A 50 7.54 -20.60 11.90
C GLY A 50 7.45 -22.05 11.43
N ASP A 51 7.81 -22.99 12.31
CA ASP A 51 7.71 -24.43 12.01
C ASP A 51 6.27 -24.83 11.65
N ILE A 52 5.29 -24.34 12.42
CA ILE A 52 3.86 -24.56 12.15
C ILE A 52 3.46 -24.00 10.78
N LEU A 53 3.90 -22.79 10.45
CA LEU A 53 3.61 -22.14 9.17
C LEU A 53 4.22 -22.93 8.01
N VAL A 54 5.50 -23.28 8.08
CA VAL A 54 6.22 -24.02 7.03
C VAL A 54 5.63 -25.41 6.83
N ASP A 55 5.29 -26.11 7.91
CA ASP A 55 4.59 -27.40 7.85
C ASP A 55 3.23 -27.27 7.15
N TYR A 56 2.47 -26.21 7.46
CA TYR A 56 1.20 -25.95 6.80
C TYR A 56 1.39 -25.65 5.31
N MET A 57 2.35 -24.80 4.96
CA MET A 57 2.67 -24.46 3.58
C MET A 57 3.06 -25.71 2.79
N LYS A 58 3.98 -26.52 3.31
CA LYS A 58 4.41 -27.79 2.69
C LYS A 58 3.25 -28.75 2.47
N LYS A 59 2.35 -28.91 3.46
CA LYS A 59 1.18 -29.80 3.37
C LYS A 59 0.16 -29.33 2.33
N ASN A 60 0.11 -28.04 2.02
CA ASN A 60 -0.89 -27.44 1.13
C ASN A 60 -0.31 -26.91 -0.20
N GLY A 61 0.95 -27.26 -0.53
CA GLY A 61 1.59 -26.85 -1.79
C GLY A 61 2.03 -25.39 -1.83
N GLY A 62 2.22 -24.75 -0.68
CA GLY A 62 2.83 -23.43 -0.54
C GLY A 62 4.35 -23.47 -0.66
N PHE A 63 4.96 -22.31 -0.91
CA PHE A 63 6.39 -22.19 -1.22
C PHE A 63 7.26 -21.69 -0.07
N ILE A 64 6.67 -21.10 0.98
CA ILE A 64 7.43 -20.53 2.09
C ILE A 64 8.12 -21.67 2.86
N ALA A 65 9.45 -21.59 2.93
CA ALA A 65 10.31 -22.49 3.67
C ALA A 65 10.90 -21.81 4.92
N GLN A 66 11.53 -22.61 5.79
CA GLN A 66 12.14 -22.08 7.02
C GLN A 66 13.27 -21.10 6.71
N GLU A 67 13.99 -21.33 5.60
CA GLU A 67 15.04 -20.46 5.12
C GLU A 67 14.49 -19.07 4.71
N ASP A 68 13.29 -19.00 4.14
CA ASP A 68 12.65 -17.72 3.79
C ASP A 68 12.32 -16.91 5.04
N LEU A 69 11.81 -17.57 6.09
CA LEU A 69 11.53 -16.93 7.37
C LEU A 69 12.81 -16.48 8.06
N ALA A 70 13.81 -17.36 8.16
CA ALA A 70 15.06 -17.07 8.86
C ALA A 70 15.91 -15.97 8.20
N THR A 71 15.77 -15.79 6.88
CA THR A 71 16.52 -14.78 6.12
C THR A 71 15.75 -13.48 5.90
N TYR A 72 14.44 -13.44 6.23
CA TYR A 72 13.64 -12.24 6.14
C TYR A 72 14.16 -11.15 7.07
N LYS A 73 14.21 -9.91 6.55
CA LYS A 73 14.55 -8.72 7.34
C LYS A 73 13.69 -7.54 6.91
N THR A 74 13.25 -6.75 7.87
CA THR A 74 12.67 -5.44 7.61
C THR A 74 13.75 -4.49 7.10
N VAL A 75 13.48 -3.83 5.98
CA VAL A 75 14.41 -2.87 5.38
C VAL A 75 13.90 -1.46 5.67
N GLU A 76 14.67 -0.70 6.46
CA GLU A 76 14.42 0.71 6.67
C GLU A 76 14.85 1.50 5.43
N ARG A 77 13.98 2.39 4.96
CA ARG A 77 14.19 3.20 3.76
C ARG A 77 13.80 4.64 4.05
N GLN A 78 14.54 5.58 3.48
CA GLN A 78 14.21 6.99 3.57
C GLN A 78 12.87 7.27 2.87
N PRO A 79 11.99 8.10 3.46
CA PRO A 79 10.71 8.42 2.84
C PRO A 79 10.91 9.21 1.54
N ILE A 80 9.93 9.13 0.65
CA ILE A 80 9.78 10.10 -0.43
C ILE A 80 9.37 11.43 0.21
N ARG A 81 10.04 12.50 -0.19
CA ARG A 81 9.79 13.86 0.30
C ARG A 81 9.35 14.75 -0.84
N CYS A 82 8.34 15.57 -0.60
CA CYS A 82 7.81 16.52 -1.57
C CYS A 82 7.47 17.84 -0.88
N ASP A 83 7.91 18.95 -1.44
CA ASP A 83 7.39 20.26 -1.09
C ASP A 83 6.15 20.56 -1.93
N TYR A 84 5.03 20.84 -1.27
CA TYR A 84 3.80 21.27 -1.93
C TYR A 84 3.24 22.50 -1.24
N ARG A 85 3.34 23.67 -1.90
CA ARG A 85 2.78 24.94 -1.42
C ARG A 85 3.19 25.30 0.03
N GLY A 86 4.46 25.08 0.37
CA GLY A 86 5.04 25.40 1.67
C GLY A 86 4.90 24.31 2.74
N TRP A 87 4.36 23.15 2.39
CA TRP A 87 4.30 21.97 3.26
C TRP A 87 5.25 20.87 2.77
N GLU A 88 5.96 20.24 3.70
CA GLU A 88 6.66 18.98 3.42
C GLU A 88 5.67 17.82 3.54
N ILE A 89 5.59 17.02 2.48
CA ILE A 89 4.77 15.82 2.39
C ILE A 89 5.71 14.61 2.37
N LEU A 90 5.47 13.67 3.28
CA LEU A 90 6.22 12.43 3.39
C LEU A 90 5.38 11.25 2.89
N GLY A 91 5.98 10.39 2.08
CA GLY A 91 5.34 9.17 1.57
C GLY A 91 6.26 7.96 1.63
N PRO A 92 5.72 6.74 1.58
CA PRO A 92 6.54 5.53 1.60
C PRO A 92 7.33 5.39 0.29
N PRO A 93 8.59 4.94 0.35
CA PRO A 93 9.39 4.68 -0.84
C PRO A 93 9.00 3.33 -1.49
N PRO A 94 9.47 3.08 -2.73
CA PRO A 94 9.36 1.75 -3.34
C PRO A 94 9.85 0.64 -2.38
N PRO A 95 9.16 -0.51 -2.30
CA PRO A 95 8.18 -1.04 -3.28
C PRO A 95 6.78 -0.42 -3.23
N ALA A 96 6.48 0.43 -2.24
CA ALA A 96 5.21 1.15 -2.23
C ALA A 96 5.20 2.21 -3.35
N ALA A 97 4.17 2.16 -4.20
CA ALA A 97 4.01 3.09 -5.30
C ALA A 97 3.52 4.49 -4.83
N SER A 98 2.84 4.57 -3.69
CA SER A 98 2.07 5.75 -3.31
C SER A 98 2.92 6.99 -3.06
N GLY A 99 4.07 6.88 -2.38
CA GLY A 99 4.89 8.06 -2.09
C GLY A 99 5.41 8.75 -3.36
N VAL A 100 5.84 7.96 -4.35
CA VAL A 100 6.34 8.46 -5.63
C VAL A 100 5.22 9.13 -6.43
N HIS A 101 4.12 8.44 -6.66
CA HIS A 101 3.07 8.94 -7.54
C HIS A 101 2.19 10.01 -6.90
N ILE A 102 2.02 10.02 -5.57
CA ILE A 102 1.38 11.16 -4.89
C ILE A 102 2.26 12.41 -5.04
N THR A 103 3.58 12.28 -4.88
CA THR A 103 4.51 13.38 -5.10
C THR A 103 4.46 13.90 -6.53
N GLU A 104 4.49 13.00 -7.52
CA GLU A 104 4.31 13.32 -8.93
C GLU A 104 3.01 14.11 -9.17
N MET A 105 1.88 13.60 -8.69
CA MET A 105 0.58 14.25 -8.84
C MET A 105 0.54 15.64 -8.20
N LEU A 106 1.08 15.79 -6.99
CA LEU A 106 1.16 17.08 -6.30
C LEU A 106 2.04 18.07 -7.06
N ASN A 107 3.18 17.63 -7.61
CA ASN A 107 4.05 18.47 -8.42
C ASN A 107 3.36 18.94 -9.71
N ILE A 108 2.57 18.08 -10.36
CA ILE A 108 1.79 18.47 -11.54
C ILE A 108 0.70 19.46 -11.14
N LEU A 109 -0.02 19.21 -10.04
CA LEU A 109 -1.10 20.10 -9.55
C LEU A 109 -0.59 21.45 -9.04
N GLU A 110 0.67 21.56 -8.61
CA GLU A 110 1.23 22.78 -8.06
C GLU A 110 1.18 23.96 -9.05
N GLY A 111 1.26 23.67 -10.36
CA GLY A 111 1.15 24.67 -11.41
C GLY A 111 -0.24 25.29 -11.60
N TYR A 112 -1.27 24.79 -10.92
CA TYR A 112 -2.64 25.29 -11.01
C TYR A 112 -3.07 25.90 -9.68
N ASP A 113 -3.89 26.94 -9.72
CA ASP A 113 -4.49 27.54 -8.52
C ASP A 113 -5.78 26.79 -8.13
N ILE A 114 -5.63 25.56 -7.61
CA ILE A 114 -6.75 24.68 -7.25
C ILE A 114 -7.67 25.33 -6.21
N ALA A 115 -7.13 26.14 -5.30
CA ALA A 115 -7.92 26.84 -4.29
C ALA A 115 -8.89 27.84 -4.92
N ARG A 116 -8.41 28.63 -5.90
CA ARG A 116 -9.25 29.57 -6.65
C ARG A 116 -10.23 28.88 -7.58
N LEU A 117 -9.87 27.74 -8.17
CA LEU A 117 -10.77 26.95 -9.02
C LEU A 117 -11.94 26.33 -8.24
N GLY A 118 -11.77 26.08 -6.95
CA GLY A 118 -12.84 25.61 -6.05
C GLY A 118 -13.04 24.09 -6.06
N PHE A 119 -13.49 23.55 -4.93
CA PHE A 119 -13.73 22.11 -4.77
C PHE A 119 -14.95 21.66 -5.60
N GLY A 120 -14.78 20.57 -6.36
CA GLY A 120 -15.87 19.95 -7.12
C GLY A 120 -16.31 20.70 -8.38
N THR A 121 -15.59 21.76 -8.78
CA THR A 121 -15.82 22.42 -10.06
C THR A 121 -15.33 21.57 -11.22
N THR A 122 -15.85 21.84 -12.42
CA THR A 122 -15.48 21.11 -13.64
C THR A 122 -13.98 21.20 -13.89
N GLU A 123 -13.39 22.38 -13.72
CA GLU A 123 -11.96 22.64 -13.92
C GLU A 123 -11.10 21.86 -12.92
N THR A 124 -11.47 21.87 -11.63
CA THR A 124 -10.74 21.11 -10.60
C THR A 124 -10.83 19.61 -10.87
N ILE A 125 -12.02 19.10 -11.19
CA ILE A 125 -12.22 17.67 -11.51
C ILE A 125 -11.43 17.30 -12.77
N HIS A 126 -11.41 18.15 -13.80
CA HIS A 126 -10.65 17.93 -15.03
C HIS A 126 -9.15 17.78 -14.74
N TYR A 127 -8.55 18.74 -14.04
CA TYR A 127 -7.14 18.65 -13.68
C TYR A 127 -6.84 17.43 -12.81
N LEU A 128 -7.67 17.13 -11.81
CA LEU A 128 -7.49 15.93 -11.00
C LEU A 128 -7.55 14.65 -11.84
N ALA A 129 -8.49 14.56 -12.78
CA ALA A 129 -8.62 13.40 -13.67
C ALA A 129 -7.41 13.25 -14.61
N GLU A 130 -6.92 14.34 -15.21
CA GLU A 130 -5.71 14.32 -16.05
C GLU A 130 -4.47 13.91 -15.26
N VAL A 131 -4.29 14.47 -14.07
CA VAL A 131 -3.16 14.15 -13.19
C VAL A 131 -3.19 12.69 -12.74
N LEU A 132 -4.36 12.18 -12.33
CA LEU A 132 -4.52 10.77 -11.98
C LEU A 132 -4.16 9.87 -13.15
N LYS A 133 -4.67 10.17 -14.35
CA LYS A 133 -4.39 9.38 -15.55
C LYS A 133 -2.90 9.30 -15.87
N ILE A 134 -2.17 10.41 -15.77
CA ILE A 134 -0.72 10.47 -15.97
C ILE A 134 -0.01 9.58 -14.94
N ALA A 135 -0.27 9.82 -13.65
CA ALA A 135 0.42 9.11 -12.58
C ALA A 135 0.11 7.60 -12.57
N PHE A 136 -1.11 7.19 -12.93
CA PHE A 136 -1.45 5.77 -13.04
C PHE A 136 -0.78 5.09 -14.25
N ALA A 137 -0.62 5.79 -15.37
CA ALA A 137 0.14 5.28 -16.51
C ALA A 137 1.64 5.12 -16.16
N ASP A 138 2.22 6.12 -15.49
CA ASP A 138 3.62 6.04 -15.06
C ASP A 138 3.81 4.98 -13.95
N ARG A 139 2.81 4.80 -13.08
CA ARG A 139 2.79 3.74 -12.07
C ARG A 139 2.84 2.35 -12.68
N GLU A 140 2.00 2.07 -13.67
CA GLU A 140 2.01 0.79 -14.37
C GLU A 140 3.36 0.53 -15.05
N ALA A 141 3.95 1.56 -15.67
CA ALA A 141 5.20 1.42 -16.41
C ALA A 141 6.44 1.23 -15.53
N ALA A 142 6.45 1.81 -14.32
CA ALA A 142 7.69 2.03 -13.59
C ALA A 142 7.67 1.66 -12.10
N SER A 143 6.55 1.19 -11.52
CA SER A 143 6.49 0.75 -10.12
C SER A 143 6.94 -0.71 -9.93
N GLY A 144 7.63 -0.97 -8.81
CA GLY A 144 8.00 -2.32 -8.39
C GLY A 144 9.01 -2.30 -7.25
N ASP A 145 9.54 -3.48 -6.92
CA ASP A 145 10.55 -3.59 -5.86
C ASP A 145 11.93 -3.12 -6.37
N PRO A 146 12.51 -2.07 -5.76
CA PRO A 146 13.80 -1.52 -6.17
C PRO A 146 14.98 -2.48 -5.97
N ALA A 147 14.80 -3.61 -5.27
CA ALA A 147 15.78 -4.69 -5.22
C ALA A 147 15.89 -5.47 -6.55
N TYR A 148 14.88 -5.37 -7.42
CA TYR A 148 14.78 -6.16 -8.65
C TYR A 148 14.66 -5.31 -9.92
N ILE A 149 14.11 -4.10 -9.83
CA ILE A 149 13.95 -3.18 -10.96
C ILE A 149 14.46 -1.78 -10.62
N ASN A 150 14.82 -1.00 -11.64
CA ASN A 150 15.15 0.40 -11.45
C ASN A 150 13.88 1.25 -11.54
N VAL A 151 13.40 1.74 -10.39
CA VAL A 151 12.29 2.71 -10.33
C VAL A 151 12.88 4.12 -10.51
N PRO A 152 12.46 4.91 -11.51
CA PRO A 152 13.00 6.24 -11.81
C PRO A 152 12.45 7.31 -10.84
N VAL A 153 12.64 7.11 -9.54
CA VAL A 153 12.08 7.95 -8.47
C VAL A 153 12.43 9.42 -8.69
N GLU A 154 13.71 9.75 -8.86
CA GLU A 154 14.18 11.13 -9.02
C GLU A 154 13.49 11.87 -10.16
N GLN A 155 13.28 11.18 -11.29
CA GLN A 155 12.59 11.75 -12.45
C GLN A 155 11.11 11.98 -12.14
N LEU A 156 10.40 10.95 -11.68
CA LEU A 156 8.96 10.99 -11.42
C LEU A 156 8.60 12.03 -10.33
N THR A 157 9.48 12.22 -9.35
CA THR A 157 9.28 13.20 -8.27
C THR A 157 9.85 14.58 -8.58
N SER A 158 10.40 14.82 -9.79
CA SER A 158 11.00 16.12 -10.12
C SER A 158 9.95 17.15 -10.57
N LYS A 159 10.21 18.42 -10.24
CA LYS A 159 9.40 19.55 -10.74
C LYS A 159 9.54 19.72 -12.26
N ALA A 160 10.70 19.36 -12.83
CA ALA A 160 10.95 19.44 -14.27
C ALA A 160 10.05 18.47 -15.05
N TYR A 161 9.96 17.23 -14.59
CA TYR A 161 9.06 16.24 -15.18
C TYR A 161 7.58 16.63 -15.01
N ALA A 162 7.21 17.17 -13.84
CA ALA A 162 5.85 17.67 -13.64
C ALA A 162 5.49 18.83 -14.59
N GLU A 163 6.42 19.72 -14.91
CA GLU A 163 6.25 20.77 -15.92
C GLU A 163 6.08 20.18 -17.33
N GLU A 164 6.86 19.16 -17.69
CA GLU A 164 6.68 18.42 -18.95
C GLU A 164 5.28 17.82 -19.04
N ARG A 165 4.85 17.09 -18.00
CA ARG A 165 3.53 16.46 -17.94
C ARG A 165 2.38 17.47 -17.94
N ARG A 166 2.52 18.62 -17.27
CA ARG A 166 1.53 19.72 -17.34
C ARG A 166 1.30 20.22 -18.76
N ARG A 167 2.34 20.31 -19.60
CA ARG A 167 2.20 20.76 -21.00
C ARG A 167 1.40 19.80 -21.88
N ALA A 168 1.27 18.54 -21.47
CA ALA A 168 0.43 17.55 -22.15
C ALA A 168 -1.05 17.64 -21.75
N ILE A 169 -1.40 18.44 -20.74
CA ILE A 169 -2.78 18.62 -20.29
C ILE A 169 -3.45 19.68 -21.16
N ASP A 170 -4.47 19.25 -21.91
CA ASP A 170 -5.38 20.14 -22.64
C ASP A 170 -6.51 20.56 -21.69
N PRO A 171 -6.66 21.86 -21.35
CA PRO A 171 -7.64 22.31 -20.36
C PRO A 171 -9.09 22.12 -20.81
N ASP A 172 -9.34 22.02 -22.12
CA ASP A 172 -10.69 21.94 -22.68
C ASP A 172 -11.07 20.53 -23.15
N ARG A 173 -10.13 19.57 -23.08
CA ARG A 173 -10.35 18.22 -23.61
C ARG A 173 -9.56 17.15 -22.86
N ALA A 174 -10.30 16.13 -22.41
CA ALA A 174 -9.70 15.00 -21.76
C ALA A 174 -8.84 14.16 -22.71
N GLN A 175 -7.63 13.78 -22.29
CA GLN A 175 -6.74 12.93 -23.06
C GLN A 175 -6.92 11.45 -22.72
N ALA A 176 -6.62 10.55 -23.67
CA ALA A 176 -6.61 9.12 -23.40
C ALA A 176 -5.21 8.70 -22.91
N TRP A 177 -5.13 8.28 -21.65
CA TRP A 177 -3.96 7.64 -21.07
C TRP A 177 -4.39 6.24 -20.64
N GLY A 178 -3.71 5.22 -21.13
CA GLY A 178 -4.20 3.85 -21.04
C GLY A 178 -3.13 2.89 -20.59
N ALA A 179 -3.43 2.19 -19.51
CA ALA A 179 -2.80 0.95 -19.14
C ALA A 179 -3.32 -0.19 -20.01
N GLY A 180 -2.40 -1.02 -20.52
CA GLY A 180 -2.73 -2.17 -21.35
C GLY A 180 -3.21 -3.38 -20.53
N VAL A 181 -3.12 -3.31 -19.21
CA VAL A 181 -3.44 -4.42 -18.30
C VAL A 181 -4.44 -4.03 -17.22
N THR A 182 -5.23 -5.02 -16.78
CA THR A 182 -6.07 -4.89 -15.59
C THR A 182 -5.22 -5.16 -14.36
N GLN A 183 -5.11 -4.19 -13.45
CA GLN A 183 -4.51 -4.41 -12.14
C GLN A 183 -5.44 -5.24 -11.27
N LEU A 184 -4.97 -6.43 -10.89
CA LEU A 184 -5.59 -7.31 -9.91
C LEU A 184 -4.98 -7.00 -8.53
N GLU A 185 -5.36 -5.87 -7.95
CA GLU A 185 -5.05 -5.55 -6.55
C GLU A 185 -6.29 -5.75 -5.67
N SER A 186 -6.08 -6.20 -4.43
CA SER A 186 -7.16 -6.29 -3.45
C SER A 186 -7.61 -4.88 -3.05
N ALA A 187 -8.93 -4.64 -3.04
CA ALA A 187 -9.51 -3.39 -2.55
C ALA A 187 -9.53 -3.28 -1.01
N HIS A 188 -9.04 -4.30 -0.30
CA HIS A 188 -9.18 -4.41 1.15
C HIS A 188 -7.85 -4.22 1.87
N THR A 189 -7.78 -3.15 2.66
CA THR A 189 -6.70 -2.86 3.61
C THR A 189 -7.29 -2.12 4.82
N THR A 190 -6.49 -1.92 5.87
CA THR A 190 -6.83 -1.06 7.01
C THR A 190 -5.75 0.00 7.19
N HIS A 191 -6.13 1.20 7.62
CA HIS A 191 -5.21 2.29 7.93
C HIS A 191 -5.47 2.77 9.36
N MET A 192 -4.41 3.03 10.11
CA MET A 192 -4.45 3.53 11.48
C MET A 192 -3.39 4.62 11.65
N THR A 193 -3.72 5.65 12.42
CA THR A 193 -2.81 6.71 12.84
C THR A 193 -2.86 6.81 14.36
N ALA A 194 -1.71 6.92 15.00
CA ALA A 194 -1.59 7.22 16.43
C ALA A 194 -0.71 8.47 16.59
N ALA A 195 -0.95 9.23 17.64
CA ALA A 195 -0.07 10.34 18.01
C ALA A 195 -0.05 10.47 19.53
N ASP A 196 1.05 10.92 20.10
CA ASP A 196 1.19 11.10 21.54
C ASP A 196 1.59 12.53 21.94
N ALA A 197 1.55 12.80 23.24
CA ALA A 197 1.86 14.10 23.81
C ALA A 197 3.35 14.49 23.72
N PHE A 198 4.23 13.56 23.32
CA PHE A 198 5.65 13.81 23.12
C PHE A 198 5.99 14.21 21.68
N GLY A 199 4.98 14.20 20.79
CA GLY A 199 5.16 14.54 19.38
C GLY A 199 5.52 13.35 18.49
N ASN A 200 5.37 12.12 18.98
CA ASN A 200 5.44 10.94 18.10
C ASN A 200 4.14 10.83 17.30
N VAL A 201 4.26 10.45 16.02
CA VAL A 201 3.16 10.21 15.07
C VAL A 201 3.47 8.95 14.28
#